data_AF-A0A925CUB9-F1
#
_entry.id   AF-A0A925CUB9-F1
#
_cell.length_a   1.000
_cell.length_b   1.000
_cell.length_c   1.000
_cell.angle_alpha   90.00
_cell.angle_beta   90.00
_cell.angle_gamma   90.00
#
_symmetry.space_group_name_H-M   'P 1'
#
loop_
_entity.id
_entity.type
_entity.pdbx_description
1 polymer ?
#
loop_
_entity_poly.entity_id
_entity_poly.type
_entity_poly.pdbx_seq_one_letter_code
_entity_poly.pdbx_strand_id
1 'polypeptide(L)'
;MKQVIITLFCIALLSACRDEKKPPPPTENKSNDRTAAQADTSGSAAIDLTELILTIIKNQEFYQLAEYIHPTEGIRFSPYGYVDTARDVKLTKLEFVNQLNNPTSVTLWGSFDGSDQPIRLNLKDYVKRFVYDVDFLNAESRTFNHMVATGNTLQNLKSVYPESVFT
;
A
#
# COMPACT_ATOMS: atom_id res chain seq x y z
N MET A 1 10.62 58.84 22.56
CA MET A 1 11.69 59.83 22.25
C MET A 1 12.98 59.40 22.93
N LYS A 2 14.12 59.54 22.24
CA LYS A 2 15.52 59.16 22.56
C LYS A 2 16.00 57.92 21.74
N GLN A 3 16.52 58.14 20.52
CA GLN A 3 17.95 58.26 20.12
C GLN A 3 18.61 56.87 19.97
N VAL A 4 18.56 56.22 18.80
CA VAL A 4 19.57 56.19 17.71
C VAL A 4 21.03 56.09 18.19
N ILE A 5 21.64 54.90 18.06
CA ILE A 5 23.08 54.75 17.75
C ILE A 5 23.23 53.60 16.74
N ILE A 6 23.57 54.00 15.51
CA ILE A 6 24.04 53.17 14.41
C ILE A 6 25.49 52.81 14.73
N THR A 7 25.83 51.52 14.73
CA THR A 7 27.24 51.10 14.65
C THR A 7 27.38 50.06 13.56
N LEU A 8 27.82 50.56 12.40
CA LEU A 8 28.33 49.81 11.27
C LEU A 8 29.68 49.21 11.70
N PHE A 9 29.82 47.88 11.71
CA PHE A 9 31.13 47.25 11.87
C PHE A 9 31.35 46.26 10.73
N CYS A 10 31.91 46.79 9.64
CA CYS A 10 32.58 46.02 8.61
C CYS A 10 33.89 45.49 9.20
N ILE A 11 34.00 44.17 9.40
CA ILE A 11 35.30 43.49 9.41
C ILE A 11 35.29 42.46 8.30
N ALA A 12 36.01 42.78 7.24
CA ALA A 12 36.53 41.81 6.29
C ALA A 12 37.95 41.47 6.72
N LEU A 13 38.21 40.23 7.13
CA LEU A 13 39.55 39.64 7.10
C LEU A 13 39.48 38.15 6.75
N LEU A 14 39.96 37.90 5.54
CA LEU A 14 40.54 36.69 4.95
C LEU A 14 41.04 35.64 5.96
N SER A 15 40.67 34.38 5.73
CA SER A 15 41.56 33.23 5.99
C SER A 15 41.11 31.95 5.28
N ALA A 16 42.01 31.48 4.42
CA ALA A 16 42.33 30.09 4.07
C ALA A 16 41.26 29.21 3.40
N CYS A 17 41.46 29.00 2.10
CA CYS A 17 41.05 27.77 1.40
C CYS A 17 41.57 26.55 2.16
N ARG A 18 40.65 25.68 2.59
CA ARG A 18 40.98 24.35 3.09
C ARG A 18 40.67 23.37 1.96
N ASP A 19 41.71 22.78 1.37
CA ASP A 19 41.61 21.67 0.43
C ASP A 19 40.95 20.48 1.14
N GLU A 20 39.67 20.23 0.87
CA GLU A 20 39.04 18.96 1.22
C GLU A 20 39.51 17.90 0.21
N LYS A 21 40.46 17.07 0.62
CA LYS A 21 40.74 15.79 -0.06
C LYS A 21 39.44 14.98 -0.08
N LYS A 22 38.83 14.91 -1.25
CA LYS A 22 37.72 13.99 -1.56
C LYS A 22 38.17 12.55 -1.21
N PRO A 23 37.42 11.80 -0.40
CA PRO A 23 37.73 10.38 -0.18
C PRO A 23 37.60 9.62 -1.51
N PRO A 24 38.44 8.59 -1.74
CA PRO A 24 38.36 7.79 -2.96
C PRO A 24 36.99 7.09 -3.07
N PRO A 25 36.49 6.86 -4.30
CA PRO A 25 35.23 6.16 -4.52
C PRO A 25 35.30 4.75 -3.90
N PRO A 26 34.22 4.24 -3.28
CA PRO A 26 34.18 2.88 -2.78
C PRO A 26 34.40 1.91 -3.94
N THR A 27 35.40 1.06 -3.77
CA THR A 27 35.72 -0.07 -4.64
C THR A 27 34.51 -0.98 -4.75
N GLU A 28 34.06 -1.26 -5.97
CA GLU A 28 33.07 -2.30 -6.28
C GLU A 28 33.61 -3.66 -5.83
N ASN A 29 33.22 -4.07 -4.63
CA ASN A 29 33.31 -5.46 -4.21
C ASN A 29 32.11 -6.22 -4.81
N LYS A 30 32.37 -6.93 -5.91
CA LYS A 30 31.55 -8.07 -6.33
C LYS A 30 31.60 -9.14 -5.23
N SER A 31 30.62 -9.16 -4.35
CA SER A 31 30.26 -10.39 -3.62
C SER A 31 28.78 -10.43 -3.27
N ASN A 32 28.16 -11.53 -3.69
CA ASN A 32 26.83 -12.06 -3.35
C ASN A 32 25.60 -11.45 -4.03
N ASP A 33 25.58 -11.70 -5.34
CA ASP A 33 24.38 -11.93 -6.14
C ASP A 33 23.60 -13.16 -5.62
N ARG A 34 22.76 -12.94 -4.60
CA ARG A 34 21.62 -13.81 -4.24
C ARG A 34 20.35 -13.04 -3.93
N THR A 35 20.42 -11.70 -3.80
CA THR A 35 19.28 -10.87 -3.42
C THR A 35 18.54 -10.26 -4.62
N ALA A 36 19.21 -10.08 -5.78
CA ALA A 36 18.58 -9.51 -6.96
C ALA A 36 17.64 -10.50 -7.68
N ALA A 37 18.08 -11.74 -7.88
CA ALA A 37 17.29 -12.78 -8.56
C ALA A 37 15.97 -13.14 -7.85
N GLN A 38 15.92 -12.96 -6.52
CA GLN A 38 14.75 -13.30 -5.71
C GLN A 38 13.71 -12.15 -5.68
N ALA A 39 14.16 -10.89 -5.72
CA ALA A 39 13.26 -9.73 -5.82
C ALA A 39 12.58 -9.65 -7.20
N ASP A 40 13.29 -9.99 -8.27
CA ASP A 40 12.76 -9.94 -9.64
C ASP A 40 11.75 -11.08 -9.91
N THR A 41 12.02 -12.29 -9.41
CA THR A 41 11.12 -13.45 -9.57
C THR A 41 9.87 -13.35 -8.68
N SER A 42 10.02 -12.87 -7.43
CA SER A 42 8.86 -12.61 -6.57
C SER A 42 8.04 -11.43 -7.07
N GLY A 43 8.68 -10.42 -7.68
CA GLY A 43 8.02 -9.30 -8.34
C GLY A 43 7.13 -9.74 -9.51
N SER A 44 7.67 -10.54 -10.44
CA SER A 44 6.88 -11.01 -11.59
C SER A 44 5.70 -11.89 -11.16
N ALA A 45 5.93 -12.84 -10.23
CA ALA A 45 4.86 -13.73 -9.75
C ALA A 45 3.74 -12.99 -9.01
N ALA A 46 4.07 -11.96 -8.22
CA ALA A 46 3.07 -11.14 -7.54
C ALA A 46 2.24 -10.32 -8.54
N ILE A 47 2.88 -9.74 -9.56
CA ILE A 47 2.21 -8.98 -10.61
C ILE A 47 1.26 -9.87 -11.42
N ASP A 48 1.72 -11.05 -11.85
CA ASP A 48 0.90 -12.02 -12.60
C ASP A 48 -0.32 -12.46 -11.77
N LEU A 49 -0.12 -12.72 -10.47
CA LEU A 49 -1.21 -13.05 -9.55
C LEU A 49 -2.19 -11.87 -9.41
N THR A 50 -1.71 -10.64 -9.28
CA THR A 50 -2.56 -9.45 -9.21
C THR A 50 -3.42 -9.31 -10.46
N GLU A 51 -2.86 -9.46 -11.66
CA GLU A 51 -3.64 -9.40 -12.91
C GLU A 51 -4.74 -10.46 -12.96
N LEU A 52 -4.42 -11.69 -12.53
CA LEU A 52 -5.38 -12.77 -12.44
C LEU A 52 -6.52 -12.46 -11.46
N ILE A 53 -6.18 -12.00 -10.25
CA ILE A 53 -7.18 -11.64 -9.22
C ILE A 53 -8.05 -10.48 -9.68
N LEU A 54 -7.47 -9.44 -10.29
CA LEU A 54 -8.22 -8.31 -10.82
C LEU A 54 -9.16 -8.74 -11.97
N THR A 55 -8.72 -9.67 -12.82
CA THR A 55 -9.55 -10.25 -13.89
C THR A 55 -10.75 -11.01 -13.31
N ILE A 56 -10.52 -11.87 -12.32
CA ILE A 56 -11.57 -12.61 -11.60
C ILE A 56 -12.58 -11.63 -10.98
N ILE A 57 -12.10 -10.56 -10.32
CA ILE A 57 -12.96 -9.55 -9.69
C ILE A 57 -13.77 -8.80 -10.75
N LYS A 58 -13.13 -8.34 -11.84
CA LYS A 58 -13.79 -7.63 -12.95
C LYS A 58 -14.89 -8.47 -13.58
N ASN A 59 -14.65 -9.77 -13.77
CA ASN A 59 -15.61 -10.72 -14.33
C ASN A 59 -16.65 -11.22 -13.32
N GLN A 60 -16.57 -10.77 -12.06
CA GLN A 60 -17.45 -11.20 -10.95
C GLN A 60 -17.40 -12.70 -10.64
N GLU A 61 -16.27 -13.35 -10.91
CA GLU A 61 -16.03 -14.78 -10.74
C GLU A 61 -15.68 -15.12 -9.27
N PHE A 62 -16.49 -14.67 -8.32
CA PHE A 62 -16.15 -14.71 -6.89
C PHE A 62 -15.94 -16.11 -6.31
N TYR A 63 -16.55 -17.16 -6.88
CA TYR A 63 -16.25 -18.53 -6.46
C TYR A 63 -14.81 -18.92 -6.79
N GLN A 64 -14.25 -18.41 -7.90
CA GLN A 64 -12.84 -18.60 -8.23
C GLN A 64 -11.93 -17.78 -7.32
N LEU A 65 -12.34 -16.55 -6.96
CA LEU A 65 -11.62 -15.73 -5.97
C LEU A 65 -11.47 -16.46 -4.63
N ALA A 66 -12.50 -17.22 -4.22
CA ALA A 66 -12.47 -17.97 -2.97
C ALA A 66 -11.35 -19.03 -2.91
N GLU A 67 -10.85 -19.49 -4.06
CA GLU A 67 -9.74 -20.45 -4.13
C GLU A 67 -8.38 -19.82 -3.78
N TYR A 68 -8.27 -18.50 -3.82
CA TYR A 68 -7.06 -17.76 -3.44
C TYR A 68 -7.07 -17.27 -2.00
N ILE A 69 -8.16 -17.50 -1.26
CA ILE A 69 -8.25 -17.12 0.16
C ILE A 69 -7.35 -18.07 0.96
N HIS A 70 -6.40 -17.52 1.71
CA HIS A 70 -5.48 -18.30 2.51
C HIS A 70 -6.24 -19.16 3.53
N PRO A 71 -5.93 -20.47 3.67
CA PRO A 71 -6.75 -21.40 4.46
C PRO A 71 -6.85 -21.05 5.95
N THR A 72 -5.77 -20.53 6.55
CA THR A 72 -5.73 -20.10 7.97
C THR A 72 -5.86 -18.58 8.13
N GLU A 73 -5.15 -17.81 7.30
CA GLU A 73 -5.16 -16.35 7.39
C GLU A 73 -6.39 -15.69 6.79
N GLY A 74 -7.20 -16.36 5.98
CA GLY A 74 -8.42 -15.78 5.40
C GLY A 74 -8.17 -14.58 4.47
N ILE A 75 -9.18 -13.74 4.32
CA ILE A 75 -9.15 -12.49 3.56
C ILE A 75 -9.69 -11.34 4.42
N ARG A 76 -9.03 -10.18 4.37
CA ARG A 76 -9.42 -8.98 5.13
C ARG A 76 -9.96 -7.91 4.19
N PHE A 77 -10.99 -7.20 4.65
CA PHE A 77 -11.63 -6.10 3.93
C PHE A 77 -11.41 -4.80 4.69
N SER A 78 -10.53 -3.96 4.15
CA SER A 78 -10.28 -2.59 4.64
C SER A 78 -10.82 -1.62 3.59
N PRO A 79 -11.81 -0.77 3.89
CA PRO A 79 -12.41 0.13 2.89
C PRO A 79 -11.47 1.27 2.48
N TYR A 80 -10.37 1.47 3.21
CA TYR A 80 -9.37 2.52 3.01
C TYR A 80 -7.95 1.96 3.18
N GLY A 81 -6.94 2.77 2.86
CA GLY A 81 -5.52 2.36 2.89
C GLY A 81 -4.93 2.05 4.27
N TYR A 82 -5.66 2.33 5.36
CA TYR A 82 -5.26 1.94 6.71
C TYR A 82 -5.91 0.61 7.09
N VAL A 83 -5.08 -0.38 7.42
CA VAL A 83 -5.53 -1.71 7.85
C VAL A 83 -5.76 -1.71 9.35
N ASP A 84 -7.02 -1.85 9.76
CA ASP A 84 -7.41 -1.99 11.16
C ASP A 84 -7.60 -3.48 11.50
N THR A 85 -6.55 -4.09 12.04
CA THR A 85 -6.58 -5.53 12.33
C THR A 85 -7.62 -5.95 13.38
N ALA A 86 -8.12 -5.00 14.18
CA ALA A 86 -9.09 -5.24 15.24
C ALA A 86 -10.54 -5.07 14.76
N ARG A 87 -10.80 -4.14 13.83
CA ARG A 87 -12.16 -3.79 13.38
C ARG A 87 -12.50 -4.23 11.97
N ASP A 88 -11.50 -4.37 11.09
CA ASP A 88 -11.75 -4.78 9.71
C ASP A 88 -12.35 -6.18 9.65
N VAL A 89 -13.33 -6.35 8.76
CA VAL A 89 -13.94 -7.64 8.52
C VAL A 89 -12.88 -8.60 7.96
N LYS A 90 -12.76 -9.77 8.58
CA LYS A 90 -11.90 -10.86 8.15
C LYS A 90 -12.74 -12.10 7.95
N LEU A 91 -12.70 -12.68 6.76
CA LEU A 91 -13.47 -13.87 6.41
C LEU A 91 -12.54 -15.05 6.13
N THR A 92 -12.88 -16.22 6.63
CA THR A 92 -12.39 -17.49 6.12
C THR A 92 -12.94 -17.76 4.73
N LYS A 93 -12.35 -18.71 3.99
CA LYS A 93 -12.89 -19.18 2.70
C LYS A 93 -14.36 -19.62 2.83
N LEU A 94 -14.69 -20.36 3.90
CA LEU A 94 -16.05 -20.83 4.14
C LEU A 94 -17.03 -19.68 4.37
N GLU A 95 -16.66 -18.69 5.19
CA GLU A 95 -17.52 -17.53 5.43
C GLU A 95 -17.71 -16.66 4.19
N PHE A 96 -16.66 -16.50 3.39
CA PHE A 96 -16.74 -15.80 2.10
C PHE A 96 -17.72 -16.51 1.15
N VAL A 97 -17.61 -17.83 0.99
CA VAL A 97 -18.54 -18.64 0.18
C VAL A 97 -19.97 -18.58 0.73
N ASN A 98 -20.14 -18.59 2.06
CA ASN A 98 -21.45 -18.43 2.68
C ASN A 98 -22.08 -17.06 2.37
N GLN A 99 -21.29 -15.99 2.27
CA GLN A 99 -21.81 -14.69 1.81
C GLN A 99 -22.18 -14.72 0.32
N LEU A 100 -21.42 -15.42 -0.53
CA LEU A 100 -21.78 -15.59 -1.95
C LEU A 100 -23.10 -16.33 -2.14
N ASN A 101 -23.35 -17.37 -1.33
CA ASN A 101 -24.59 -18.14 -1.33
C ASN A 101 -25.79 -17.37 -0.78
N ASN A 102 -25.56 -16.25 -0.07
CA ASN A 102 -26.60 -15.43 0.55
C ASN A 102 -26.49 -13.97 0.06
N PRO A 103 -26.81 -13.68 -1.22
CA PRO A 103 -26.54 -12.38 -1.84
C PRO A 103 -27.32 -11.21 -1.22
N THR A 104 -28.39 -11.48 -0.48
CA THR A 104 -29.16 -10.46 0.26
C THR A 104 -28.60 -10.17 1.65
N SER A 105 -27.63 -10.97 2.13
CA SER A 105 -27.00 -10.78 3.42
C SER A 105 -26.16 -9.51 3.45
N VAL A 106 -26.35 -8.70 4.48
CA VAL A 106 -25.68 -7.40 4.64
C VAL A 106 -24.67 -7.48 5.77
N THR A 107 -23.44 -7.08 5.48
CA THR A 107 -22.34 -7.01 6.44
C THR A 107 -22.05 -5.54 6.78
N LEU A 108 -21.68 -5.26 8.03
CA LEU A 108 -21.11 -3.98 8.44
C LEU A 108 -19.60 -4.02 8.16
N TRP A 109 -19.15 -3.28 7.14
CA TRP A 109 -17.75 -3.30 6.69
C TRP A 109 -16.88 -2.21 7.31
N GLY A 110 -17.47 -1.31 8.11
CA GLY A 110 -16.82 -0.15 8.69
C GLY A 110 -17.73 1.07 8.64
N SER A 111 -17.13 2.25 8.57
CA SER A 111 -17.81 3.54 8.44
C SER A 111 -17.21 4.38 7.32
N PHE A 112 -18.01 5.25 6.72
CA PHE A 112 -17.55 6.20 5.72
C PHE A 112 -16.67 7.28 6.34
N ASP A 113 -15.47 7.47 5.80
CA ASP A 113 -14.59 8.56 6.18
C ASP A 113 -15.29 9.93 6.04
N GLY A 114 -15.08 10.80 7.02
CA GLY A 114 -15.70 12.13 7.15
C GLY A 114 -17.15 12.19 7.65
N SER A 115 -17.96 11.12 7.51
CA SER A 115 -19.37 11.13 7.94
C SER A 115 -19.70 10.15 9.07
N ASP A 116 -18.80 9.20 9.32
CA ASP A 116 -18.95 8.08 10.27
C ASP A 116 -20.20 7.22 10.05
N GLN A 117 -20.89 7.36 8.92
CA GLN A 117 -22.06 6.53 8.60
C GLN A 117 -21.63 5.08 8.35
N PRO A 118 -22.41 4.08 8.80
CA PRO A 118 -22.03 2.68 8.67
C PRO A 118 -22.06 2.22 7.21
N ILE A 119 -21.02 1.51 6.78
CA ILE A 119 -20.95 0.86 5.48
C ILE A 119 -21.66 -0.49 5.59
N ARG A 120 -22.94 -0.52 5.21
CA ARG A 120 -23.77 -1.73 5.21
C ARG A 120 -24.04 -2.17 3.79
N LEU A 121 -23.35 -3.21 3.33
CA LEU A 121 -23.43 -3.72 1.96
C LEU A 121 -23.38 -5.26 1.96
N ASN A 122 -23.95 -5.89 0.94
CA ASN A 122 -23.58 -7.28 0.65
C ASN A 122 -22.15 -7.33 0.08
N LEU A 123 -21.57 -8.53 0.02
CA LEU A 123 -20.18 -8.74 -0.43
C LEU A 123 -19.90 -8.18 -1.84
N LYS A 124 -20.80 -8.40 -2.79
CA LYS A 124 -20.60 -7.98 -4.19
C LYS A 124 -20.65 -6.46 -4.32
N ASP A 125 -21.59 -5.82 -3.63
CA ASP A 125 -21.72 -4.36 -3.61
C ASP A 125 -20.54 -3.70 -2.90
N TYR A 126 -20.00 -4.33 -1.84
CA TYR A 126 -18.77 -3.88 -1.20
C TYR A 126 -17.58 -3.92 -2.18
N VAL A 127 -17.35 -5.06 -2.83
CA VAL A 127 -16.25 -5.21 -3.79
C VAL A 127 -16.35 -4.20 -4.92
N LYS A 128 -17.55 -4.02 -5.50
CA LYS A 128 -17.78 -3.03 -6.56
C LYS A 128 -17.47 -1.59 -6.12
N ARG A 129 -17.75 -1.27 -4.85
CA ARG A 129 -17.62 0.10 -4.34
C ARG A 129 -16.23 0.45 -3.83
N PHE A 130 -15.52 -0.51 -3.23
CA PHE A 130 -14.29 -0.24 -2.47
C PHE A 130 -13.06 -1.02 -2.97
N VAL A 131 -13.24 -2.01 -3.85
CA VAL A 131 -12.13 -2.88 -4.31
C VAL A 131 -11.89 -2.75 -5.80
N TYR A 132 -12.95 -2.69 -6.62
CA TYR A 132 -12.85 -2.52 -8.08
C TYR A 132 -13.83 -1.45 -8.57
N ASP A 133 -13.60 -0.20 -8.17
CA ASP A 133 -14.39 0.97 -8.54
C ASP A 133 -13.90 1.65 -9.82
N VAL A 134 -12.66 1.37 -10.24
CA VAL A 134 -12.05 1.79 -11.51
C VAL A 134 -11.38 0.62 -12.24
N ASP A 135 -11.04 0.79 -13.52
CA ASP A 135 -10.45 -0.29 -14.32
C ASP A 135 -8.95 -0.48 -14.06
N PHE A 136 -8.61 -1.11 -12.93
CA PHE A 136 -7.24 -1.34 -12.51
C PHE A 136 -6.39 -2.16 -13.49
N LEU A 137 -7.02 -3.01 -14.32
CA LEU A 137 -6.30 -3.79 -15.34
C LEU A 137 -5.65 -2.91 -16.41
N ASN A 138 -6.23 -1.74 -16.71
CA ASN A 138 -5.74 -0.77 -17.70
C ASN A 138 -5.14 0.49 -17.05
N ALA A 139 -4.65 0.39 -15.81
CA ALA A 139 -4.02 1.51 -15.12
C ALA A 139 -2.76 2.01 -15.85
N GLU A 140 -2.54 3.33 -15.86
CA GLU A 140 -1.39 3.98 -16.53
C GLU A 140 -0.04 3.56 -15.93
N SER A 141 -0.02 3.21 -14.65
CA SER A 141 1.18 2.75 -13.95
C SER A 141 0.83 1.69 -12.91
N ARG A 142 1.81 0.85 -12.62
CA ARG A 142 1.75 -0.20 -11.61
C ARG A 142 3.03 -0.17 -10.79
N THR A 143 2.93 -0.52 -9.52
CA THR A 143 4.04 -0.52 -8.58
C THR A 143 4.30 -1.93 -8.05
N PHE A 144 5.44 -2.10 -7.39
CA PHE A 144 5.75 -3.33 -6.65
C PHE A 144 6.48 -2.93 -5.38
N ASN A 145 5.98 -3.32 -4.21
CA ASN A 145 6.50 -2.97 -2.88
C ASN A 145 6.67 -1.47 -2.61
N HIS A 146 6.03 -0.64 -3.43
CA HIS A 146 6.01 0.81 -3.38
C HIS A 146 4.57 1.28 -3.41
N MET A 147 4.19 2.15 -2.48
CA MET A 147 2.86 2.74 -2.47
C MET A 147 2.86 4.02 -3.30
N VAL A 148 1.87 4.18 -4.17
CA VAL A 148 1.58 5.47 -4.80
C VAL A 148 0.72 6.28 -3.82
N ALA A 149 1.37 6.84 -2.79
CA ALA A 149 0.67 7.65 -1.80
C ALA A 149 0.28 9.01 -2.40
N THR A 150 -1.00 9.35 -2.34
CA THR A 150 -1.48 10.72 -2.58
C THR A 150 -2.32 11.18 -1.38
N GLY A 151 -2.17 12.45 -0.99
CA GLY A 151 -2.96 13.05 0.10
C GLY A 151 -2.55 12.62 1.52
N ASN A 152 -3.55 12.59 2.42
CA ASN A 152 -3.37 12.41 3.88
C ASN A 152 -3.70 10.99 4.38
N THR A 153 -3.84 10.01 3.49
CA THR A 153 -4.21 8.65 3.86
C THR A 153 -3.08 7.99 4.66
N LEU A 154 -3.37 7.62 5.91
CA LEU A 154 -2.45 6.82 6.73
C LEU A 154 -2.33 5.41 6.12
N GLN A 155 -1.10 4.95 5.96
CA GLN A 155 -0.80 3.62 5.40
C GLN A 155 0.08 2.85 6.38
N ASN A 156 -0.31 1.62 6.68
CA ASN A 156 0.38 0.75 7.63
C ASN A 156 0.62 -0.67 7.10
N LEU A 157 0.47 -0.90 5.79
CA LEU A 157 0.50 -2.24 5.20
C LEU A 157 1.79 -3.00 5.53
N LYS A 158 2.97 -2.38 5.39
CA LYS A 158 4.26 -3.01 5.77
C LYS A 158 4.41 -3.23 7.27
N SER A 159 3.71 -2.48 8.11
CA SER A 159 3.71 -2.71 9.56
C SER A 159 2.82 -3.90 9.94
N VAL A 160 1.71 -4.08 9.23
CA VAL A 160 0.77 -5.19 9.46
C VAL A 160 1.25 -6.49 8.82
N TYR A 161 1.87 -6.41 7.64
CA TYR A 161 2.36 -7.53 6.85
C TYR A 161 3.84 -7.33 6.45
N PRO A 162 4.78 -7.46 7.40
CA PRO A 162 6.19 -7.09 7.21
C PRO A 162 6.94 -7.92 6.18
N GLU A 163 6.59 -9.20 6.05
CA GLU A 163 7.25 -10.15 5.13
C GLU A 163 6.48 -10.33 3.82
N SER A 164 5.37 -9.60 3.63
CA SER A 164 4.55 -9.71 2.43
C SER A 164 5.01 -8.76 1.34
N VAL A 165 4.84 -9.20 0.09
CA VAL A 165 4.98 -8.35 -1.09
C VAL A 165 3.61 -7.84 -1.55
N PHE A 166 3.57 -6.68 -2.19
CA PHE A 166 2.35 -6.08 -2.75
C PHE A 166 2.65 -5.35 -4.05
N THR A 167 1.61 -5.09 -4.85
CA THR A 167 1.69 -4.41 -6.16
C THR A 167 0.84 -3.16 -6.18
#